data_AF-A0A2M9YJS3-F1
#
_entry.id   AF-A0A2M9YJS3-F1
#
_cell.length_a   1.000
_cell.length_b   1.000
_cell.length_c   1.000
_cell.angle_alpha   90.00
_cell.angle_beta   90.00
_cell.angle_gamma   90.00
#
_symmetry.space_group_name_H-M   'P 1'
#
loop_
_entity.id
_entity.type
_entity.pdbx_description
1 polymer ?
#
loop_
_entity_poly.entity_id
_entity_poly.type
_entity_poly.pdbx_seq_one_letter_code
_entity_poly.pdbx_strand_id
1 'polypeptide(L)' 'MYEENIELIRSLIENQREPYALLSFIGDTIDAMRTDVEGIRVTKEFYEAVSRIADSLVVIDQEISVDSE' A
#
# COMPACT_ATOMS: atom_id res chain seq x y z
N MET A 1 14.15 0.75 -7.57
CA MET A 1 13.06 1.72 -7.38
C MET A 1 11.85 1.09 -6.67
N TYR A 2 11.07 0.21 -7.29
CA TYR A 2 9.91 -0.40 -6.60
C TYR A 2 10.29 -1.34 -5.45
N GLU A 3 11.36 -2.12 -5.60
CA GLU A 3 11.90 -2.95 -4.50
C GLU A 3 12.37 -2.10 -3.32
N GLU A 4 12.99 -0.95 -3.57
CA GLU A 4 13.42 0.00 -2.51
C GLU A 4 12.22 0.61 -1.78
N ASN A 5 11.12 0.93 -2.49
CA ASN A 5 9.89 1.40 -1.86
C ASN A 5 9.25 0.30 -0.99
N ILE A 6 9.28 -0.96 -1.42
CA ILE A 6 8.78 -2.10 -0.63
C ILE A 6 9.62 -2.30 0.64
N GLU A 7 10.95 -2.23 0.53
CA GLU A 7 11.84 -2.29 1.70
C GLU A 7 11.60 -1.13 2.67
N LEU A 8 11.34 0.08 2.14
CA LEU A 8 11.02 1.24 2.96
C LEU A 8 9.67 1.07 3.66
N ILE A 9 8.62 0.57 2.98
CA ILE A 9 7.33 0.25 3.62
C ILE A 9 7.55 -0.74 4.78
N ARG A 10 8.30 -1.83 4.55
CA ARG A 10 8.61 -2.81 5.61
C ARG A 10 9.31 -2.17 6.79
N SER A 11 10.32 -1.34 6.54
CA SER A 11 11.04 -0.64 7.60
C SER A 11 10.13 0.29 8.40
N LEU A 12 9.20 1.00 7.75
CA LEU A 12 8.26 1.88 8.44
C LEU A 12 7.27 1.09 9.31
N ILE A 13 6.84 -0.10 8.87
CA ILE A 13 5.99 -1.02 9.64
C ILE A 13 6.74 -1.53 10.87
N GLU A 14 7.95 -2.04 10.68
CA GLU A 14 8.78 -2.60 11.76
C GLU A 14 9.10 -1.55 12.84
N ASN A 15 9.28 -0.30 12.43
CA ASN A 15 9.54 0.83 13.32
C ASN A 15 8.27 1.47 13.90
N GLN A 16 7.08 0.87 13.70
CA GLN A 16 5.80 1.34 14.25
C GLN A 16 5.55 2.84 13.99
N ARG A 17 5.83 3.29 12.76
CA ARG A 17 5.56 4.67 12.35
C ARG A 17 4.06 4.95 12.39
N GLU A 18 3.71 6.23 12.55
CA GLU A 18 2.33 6.71 12.54
C GLU A 18 1.52 6.11 11.38
N PRO A 19 0.36 5.48 11.65
CA PRO A 19 -0.41 4.75 10.64
C PRO A 19 -0.73 5.59 9.40
N TYR A 20 -1.05 6.86 9.59
CA TYR A 20 -1.34 7.79 8.49
C TYR A 20 -0.14 8.01 7.56
N ALA A 21 1.08 8.11 8.11
CA ALA A 21 2.29 8.26 7.30
C ALA A 21 2.57 7.01 6.47
N LEU A 22 2.28 5.83 7.03
CA LEU A 22 2.42 4.55 6.34
C LEU A 22 1.41 4.43 5.17
N LEU A 23 0.15 4.76 5.44
CA LEU A 23 -0.93 4.75 4.45
C LEU A 23 -0.68 5.75 3.30
N SER A 24 -0.21 6.96 3.63
CA SER A 24 0.17 7.97 2.63
C SER A 24 1.27 7.45 1.71
N PHE A 25 2.32 6.83 2.27
CA PHE A 25 3.43 6.32 1.46
C PHE A 25 3.04 5.14 0.55
N ILE A 26 2.15 4.26 1.03
CA ILE A 26 1.56 3.19 0.22
C ILE A 26 0.77 3.78 -0.95
N GLY A 27 -0.06 4.80 -0.69
CA GLY A 27 -0.83 5.50 -1.72
C GLY A 27 0.07 6.11 -2.80
N ASP A 28 1.07 6.89 -2.39
CA ASP A 28 2.04 7.53 -3.31
C ASP A 28 2.78 6.50 -4.18
N THR A 29 3.14 5.35 -3.60
CA THR A 29 3.82 4.27 -4.32
C THR A 29 2.90 3.63 -5.37
N ILE A 30 1.63 3.41 -5.04
CA ILE A 30 0.63 2.85 -5.97
C ILE A 30 0.37 3.82 -7.13
N ASP A 31 0.25 5.11 -6.84
CA ASP A 31 0.03 6.12 -7.88
C ASP A 31 1.24 6.23 -8.82
N ALA A 32 2.46 6.19 -8.30
CA ALA A 32 3.67 6.13 -9.12
C ALA A 32 3.70 4.89 -10.03
N MET A 33 3.37 3.71 -9.48
CA MET A 33 3.23 2.48 -10.26
C MET A 33 2.19 2.61 -11.36
N ARG A 34 1.05 3.24 -11.07
CA ARG A 34 -0.06 3.43 -12.00
C ARG A 34 0.33 4.32 -13.17
N THR A 35 1.05 5.42 -12.93
CA THR A 35 1.55 6.30 -13.99
C THR A 35 2.52 5.56 -14.92
N ASP A 36 3.35 4.67 -14.37
CA ASP A 36 4.32 3.90 -15.17
C ASP A 36 3.67 2.79 -16.02
N VAL A 37 2.49 2.27 -15.63
CA VAL A 37 1.78 1.21 -16.38
C VAL A 37 0.68 1.74 -17.29
N GLU A 38 0.53 3.06 -17.42
CA GLU A 38 -0.49 3.67 -18.26
C GLU A 38 -0.26 3.28 -19.73
N GLY A 39 -1.20 2.53 -20.32
CA GLY A 39 -1.09 1.98 -21.68
C GLY A 39 -0.43 0.60 -21.80
N ILE A 40 -0.02 -0.02 -20.68
CA ILE A 40 0.51 -1.38 -20.65
C ILE A 40 -0.63 -2.39 -20.42
N ARG A 41 -0.64 -3.50 -21.17
CA ARG A 41 -1.52 -4.63 -20.86
C ARG A 41 -1.02 -5.35 -19.62
N VAL A 42 -1.68 -5.10 -18.50
CA VAL A 42 -1.44 -5.82 -17.24
C VAL A 42 -2.13 -7.19 -17.25
N THR A 43 -1.56 -8.16 -16.53
CA THR A 43 -2.09 -9.53 -16.45
C THR A 43 -3.20 -9.65 -15.39
N LYS A 44 -3.87 -10.80 -15.32
CA LYS A 44 -4.88 -11.05 -14.29
C LYS A 44 -4.28 -11.03 -12.88
N GLU A 45 -3.06 -11.52 -12.75
CA GLU A 45 -2.29 -11.60 -11.50
C GLU A 45 -2.03 -10.20 -10.92
N PHE A 46 -1.86 -9.17 -11.76
CA PHE A 46 -1.73 -7.79 -11.31
C PHE A 46 -2.98 -7.33 -10.54
N TYR A 47 -4.18 -7.56 -11.10
CA TYR A 47 -5.43 -7.20 -10.44
C TYR A 47 -5.67 -7.99 -9.16
N GLU A 48 -5.30 -9.26 -9.14
CA GLU A 48 -5.36 -10.08 -7.91
C GLU A 48 -4.44 -9.53 -6.81
N ALA A 49 -3.25 -9.07 -7.17
CA ALA A 49 -2.34 -8.44 -6.22
C ALA A 49 -2.90 -7.11 -5.67
N VAL A 50 -3.45 -6.26 -6.54
CA VAL A 50 -4.09 -4.98 -6.13
C VAL A 50 -5.29 -5.21 -5.22
N SER A 51 -6.11 -6.23 -5.51
CA SER A 51 -7.25 -6.60 -4.64
C SER A 51 -6.81 -6.93 -3.21
N ARG A 52 -5.73 -7.70 -3.05
CA ARG A 52 -5.19 -8.04 -1.71
C ARG A 52 -4.70 -6.84 -0.94
N ILE A 53 -4.16 -5.83 -1.62
CA ILE A 53 -3.77 -4.55 -1.01
C ILE A 53 -5.01 -3.84 -0.48
N ALA A 54 -6.07 -3.75 -1.29
CA ALA A 54 -7.33 -3.14 -0.86
C ALA A 54 -7.94 -3.84 0.37
N ASP A 55 -7.97 -5.18 0.37
CA ASP A 55 -8.47 -5.96 1.52
C ASP A 55 -7.64 -5.69 2.79
N SER A 56 -6.31 -5.58 2.66
CA SER A 56 -5.42 -5.29 3.78
C SER A 56 -5.64 -3.88 4.34
N LEU A 57 -5.91 -2.90 3.48
CA LEU A 57 -6.21 -1.53 3.91
C LEU A 57 -7.51 -1.44 4.70
N VAL A 58 -8.53 -2.24 4.36
CA VAL A 58 -9.79 -2.32 5.13
C VAL A 58 -9.55 -2.85 6.55
N VAL A 59 -8.68 -3.85 6.71
CA VAL A 59 -8.32 -4.37 8.04
C VAL A 59 -7.59 -3.29 8.84
N ILE A 60 -6.65 -2.57 8.24
CA ILE A 60 -5.93 -1.49 8.91
C ILE A 60 -6.89 -0.38 9.37
N ASP A 61 -7.84 0.01 8.52
CA ASP A 61 -8.87 1.02 8.85
C ASP A 61 -9.73 0.60 10.05
N GLN A 62 -10.09 -0.68 10.13
CA GLN A 62 -10.82 -1.24 11.27
C GLN A 62 -10.01 -1.14 12.57
N GLU A 63 -8.74 -1.54 12.54
CA GLU A 63 -7.86 -1.50 13.72
C GLU A 63 -7.66 -0.07 14.24
N ILE A 64 -7.47 0.91 13.35
CA ILE A 64 -7.33 2.33 13.73
C ILE A 64 -8.64 2.87 14.31
N SER A 65 -9.78 2.43 13.78
CA SER A 65 -11.10 2.87 14.24
C SER A 65 -11.47 2.31 15.62
N VAL A 66 -10.95 1.15 16.00
CA VAL A 66 -11.20 0.50 17.30
C VAL A 66 -10.58 1.27 18.47
N ASP A 67 -9.42 1.91 18.27
CA ASP A 67 -8.74 2.73 19.30
C ASP A 67 -9.29 4.18 19.39
N SER A 68 -10.32 4.52 18.60
CA SER A 68 -10.92 5.87 18.54
C SER A 68 -12.16 6.05 19.44
N GLU A 69 -12.57 5.01 20.19
CA GLU A 69 -13.64 5.03 21.22
C GLU A 69 -13.08 4.97 22.65
#